data_AF-A0AAV2RM48-F1
#
_entry.id   AF-A0AAV2RM48-F1
#
_cell.length_a   1.000
_cell.length_b   1.000
_cell.length_c   1.000
_cell.angle_alpha   90.00
_cell.angle_beta   90.00
_cell.angle_gamma   90.00
#
_symmetry.space_group_name_H-M   'P 1'
#
loop_
_entity.id
_entity.type
_entity.pdbx_description
1 polymer ?
#
loop_
_entity_poly.entity_id
_entity_poly.type
_entity_poly.pdbx_seq_one_letter_code
_entity_poly.pdbx_strand_id
1 'polypeptide(L)'
;MQNSTLGFSCLIIDGQALVFSLGKGENCKTFKDQANVFIQCVLKNEMSYDRIDVVFDRYRVKSIKNNTRTRRTKNRRPIRKIIEHPDVPLPANWSNYMALPENKSEYENFLSTQLKLCAPPNIEIVLAGGFTDELEVWSSKDTTNTSQLSSNQEEADTRLILHAINSNYQYIVVSSRDTDVLVL
;
A
#
# COMPACT_ATOMS: atom_id res chain seq x y z
N MET A 1 -3.02 -38.07 12.62
CA MET A 1 -3.57 -36.76 12.99
C MET A 1 -2.43 -35.95 13.60
N GLN A 2 -1.80 -35.06 12.81
CA GLN A 2 -0.85 -34.08 13.33
C GLN A 2 -1.62 -32.78 13.49
N ASN A 3 -1.91 -32.40 14.74
CA ASN A 3 -2.36 -31.06 15.06
C ASN A 3 -1.15 -30.13 14.92
N SER A 4 -0.98 -29.54 13.74
CA SER A 4 -0.10 -28.40 13.58
C SER A 4 -0.80 -27.20 14.22
N THR A 5 -0.42 -26.85 15.44
CA THR A 5 -0.57 -25.48 15.94
C THR A 5 0.31 -24.58 15.07
N LEU A 6 -0.15 -24.22 13.87
CA LEU A 6 0.39 -23.06 13.17
C LEU A 6 0.06 -21.87 14.07
N GLY A 7 1.08 -21.24 14.64
CA GLY A 7 0.90 -19.96 15.31
C GLY A 7 0.34 -18.96 14.32
N PHE A 8 -0.55 -18.08 14.79
CA PHE A 8 -1.12 -17.05 13.95
C PHE A 8 -0.01 -16.17 13.35
N SER A 9 -0.10 -15.88 12.06
CA SER A 9 0.89 -15.13 11.30
C SER A 9 0.31 -13.90 10.58
N CYS A 10 1.09 -12.82 10.55
CA CYS A 10 0.74 -11.57 9.90
C CYS A 10 1.82 -11.19 8.87
N LEU A 11 1.39 -10.82 7.67
CA LEU A 11 2.25 -10.24 6.64
C LEU A 11 1.98 -8.74 6.55
N ILE A 12 3.01 -7.92 6.69
CA ILE A 12 2.93 -6.47 6.54
C ILE A 12 3.66 -6.07 5.26
N ILE A 13 2.93 -5.49 4.32
CA ILE A 13 3.41 -5.11 2.99
C ILE A 13 3.61 -3.60 2.93
N ASP A 14 4.78 -3.20 2.48
CA ASP A 14 5.04 -1.86 2.00
C ASP A 14 4.33 -1.64 0.66
N GLY A 15 3.15 -1.01 0.71
CA GLY A 15 2.33 -0.73 -0.45
C GLY A 15 3.01 0.21 -1.44
N GLN A 16 3.83 1.16 -0.95
CA GLN A 16 4.55 2.09 -1.81
C GLN A 16 5.64 1.36 -2.61
N ALA A 17 6.43 0.53 -1.94
CA ALA A 17 7.46 -0.28 -2.60
C ALA A 17 6.84 -1.27 -3.58
N LEU A 18 5.70 -1.90 -3.23
CA LEU A 18 4.97 -2.79 -4.13
C LEU A 18 4.52 -2.05 -5.39
N VAL A 19 3.87 -0.88 -5.26
CA VAL A 19 3.46 -0.03 -6.39
C VAL A 19 4.63 0.28 -7.32
N PHE A 20 5.79 0.67 -6.78
CA PHE A 20 6.96 0.95 -7.62
C PHE A 20 7.53 -0.29 -8.29
N SER A 21 7.54 -1.43 -7.59
CA SER A 21 8.04 -2.68 -8.15
C SER A 21 7.19 -3.20 -9.32
N LEU A 22 5.87 -2.98 -9.29
CA LEU A 22 4.95 -3.38 -10.36
C LEU A 22 5.06 -2.45 -11.59
N GLY A 23 5.44 -1.18 -11.37
CA GLY A 23 5.57 -0.20 -12.45
C GLY A 23 4.25 -0.03 -13.23
N LYS A 24 4.34 0.18 -14.56
CA LYS A 24 3.16 0.29 -15.43
C LYS A 24 2.51 -1.06 -15.76
N GLY A 25 3.21 -2.18 -15.59
CA GLY A 25 2.81 -3.50 -16.08
C GLY A 25 2.77 -3.55 -17.62
N GLU A 26 3.36 -4.59 -18.22
CA GLU A 26 3.47 -4.68 -19.68
C GLU A 26 2.12 -4.82 -20.40
N ASN A 27 1.12 -5.43 -19.72
CA ASN A 27 -0.19 -5.72 -20.31
C ASN A 27 -1.34 -4.89 -19.73
N CYS A 28 -1.05 -3.95 -18.83
CA CYS A 28 -2.09 -3.12 -18.21
C CYS A 28 -2.48 -1.96 -19.15
N LYS A 29 -3.78 -1.85 -19.46
CA LYS A 29 -4.32 -0.77 -20.29
C LYS A 29 -5.03 0.28 -19.47
N THR A 30 -5.62 -0.11 -18.35
CA THR A 30 -6.45 0.72 -17.47
C THR A 30 -5.96 0.68 -16.03
N PHE A 31 -6.45 1.61 -15.19
CA PHE A 31 -6.20 1.57 -13.75
C PHE A 31 -6.80 0.32 -13.09
N LYS A 32 -7.91 -0.22 -13.61
CA LYS A 32 -8.48 -1.50 -13.20
C LYS A 32 -7.50 -2.67 -13.41
N ASP A 33 -6.85 -2.74 -14.57
CA ASP A 33 -5.87 -3.80 -14.85
C ASP A 33 -4.72 -3.75 -13.83
N GLN A 34 -4.27 -2.54 -13.51
CA GLN A 34 -3.26 -2.29 -12.48
C GLN A 34 -3.71 -2.72 -11.08
N ALA A 35 -4.93 -2.33 -10.69
CA ALA A 35 -5.49 -2.76 -9.40
C ALA A 35 -5.59 -4.28 -9.30
N ASN A 36 -6.00 -4.97 -10.38
CA ASN A 36 -6.07 -6.42 -10.39
C ASN A 36 -4.69 -7.06 -10.16
N VAL A 37 -3.64 -6.57 -10.84
CA VAL A 37 -2.27 -7.07 -10.64
C VAL A 37 -1.78 -6.79 -9.22
N PHE A 38 -2.05 -5.59 -8.69
CA PHE A 38 -1.70 -5.22 -7.33
C PHE A 38 -2.38 -6.14 -6.30
N ILE A 39 -3.69 -6.33 -6.41
CA ILE A 39 -4.48 -7.19 -5.52
C ILE A 39 -3.99 -8.65 -5.60
N GLN A 40 -3.73 -9.17 -6.80
CA GLN A 40 -3.16 -10.51 -6.97
C GLN A 40 -1.81 -10.65 -6.27
N CYS A 41 -0.98 -9.61 -6.27
CA CYS A 41 0.31 -9.62 -5.59
C CYS A 41 0.17 -9.56 -4.06
N VAL A 42 -0.75 -8.75 -3.54
CA VAL A 42 -1.09 -8.70 -2.10
C VAL A 42 -1.60 -10.06 -1.62
N LEU A 43 -2.53 -10.67 -2.37
CA LEU A 43 -3.19 -11.91 -2.00
C LEU A 43 -2.42 -13.17 -2.39
N LYS A 44 -1.23 -13.05 -3.00
CA LYS A 44 -0.43 -14.20 -3.46
C LYS A 44 -0.18 -15.24 -2.36
N ASN A 45 -0.05 -14.78 -1.12
CA ASN A 45 0.21 -15.63 0.05
C ASN A 45 -0.99 -15.69 1.00
N GLU A 46 -2.23 -15.46 0.53
CA GLU A 46 -3.40 -15.41 1.41
C GLU A 46 -3.60 -16.69 2.24
N MET A 47 -3.22 -17.86 1.72
CA MET A 47 -3.32 -19.13 2.44
C MET A 47 -2.21 -19.35 3.48
N SER A 48 -1.19 -18.48 3.50
CA SER A 48 -0.03 -18.59 4.39
C SER A 48 -0.10 -17.67 5.61
N TYR A 49 -1.04 -16.72 5.61
CA TYR A 49 -1.16 -15.71 6.66
C TYR A 49 -2.62 -15.57 7.11
N ASP A 50 -2.82 -15.28 8.39
CA ASP A 50 -4.14 -15.02 8.95
C ASP A 50 -4.58 -13.58 8.70
N ARG A 51 -3.60 -12.68 8.55
CA ARG A 51 -3.80 -11.26 8.30
C ARG A 51 -2.73 -10.68 7.38
N ILE A 52 -3.16 -9.79 6.49
CA ILE A 52 -2.28 -8.99 5.64
C ILE A 52 -2.54 -7.51 5.85
N ASP A 53 -1.48 -6.79 6.22
CA ASP A 53 -1.49 -5.34 6.36
C ASP A 53 -0.84 -4.73 5.12
N VAL A 54 -1.48 -3.76 4.49
CA VAL A 54 -0.90 -2.98 3.39
C VAL A 54 -0.81 -1.52 3.80
N VAL A 55 0.41 -0.99 3.81
CA VAL A 55 0.72 0.33 4.34
C VAL A 55 1.34 1.20 3.26
N PHE A 56 0.78 2.39 3.04
CA PHE A 56 1.27 3.35 2.05
C PHE A 56 1.91 4.59 2.69
N ASP A 57 2.71 5.30 1.89
CA ASP A 57 3.25 6.62 2.21
C ASP A 57 2.13 7.68 2.29
N ARG A 58 2.45 8.83 2.88
CA ARG A 58 1.65 10.06 2.80
C ARG A 58 2.37 11.17 2.06
N TYR A 59 1.62 11.82 1.18
CA TYR A 59 2.08 12.96 0.42
C TYR A 59 1.44 14.26 0.92
N ARG A 60 2.10 14.94 1.86
CA ARG A 60 1.71 16.29 2.30
C ARG A 60 2.38 17.38 1.48
N VAL A 61 1.63 18.44 1.18
CA VAL A 61 2.11 19.64 0.48
C VAL A 61 3.14 20.40 1.33
N LYS A 62 2.88 20.55 2.63
CA LYS A 62 3.79 21.17 3.61
C LYS A 62 4.57 20.07 4.35
N SER A 63 5.50 19.43 3.65
CA SER A 63 6.41 18.44 4.24
C SER A 63 7.85 18.93 4.17
N ILE A 64 8.66 18.60 5.18
CA ILE A 64 10.13 18.79 5.17
C ILE A 64 10.74 18.10 3.94
N LYS A 65 10.09 17.03 3.45
CA LYS A 65 10.53 16.23 2.30
C LYS A 65 10.16 16.83 0.96
N ASN A 66 9.42 17.95 0.94
CA ASN A 66 9.01 18.56 -0.32
C ASN A 66 10.23 18.99 -1.16
N ASN A 67 11.31 19.45 -0.52
CA ASN A 67 12.58 19.76 -1.19
C ASN A 67 13.22 18.52 -1.83
N THR A 68 13.22 17.38 -1.14
CA THR A 68 13.77 16.11 -1.65
C THR A 68 12.92 15.59 -2.81
N ARG A 69 11.58 15.65 -2.70
CA ARG A 69 10.64 15.28 -3.77
C ARG A 69 10.85 16.16 -5.01
N THR A 70 10.96 17.49 -4.82
CA THR A 70 11.24 18.45 -5.90
C THR A 70 12.57 18.16 -6.60
N ARG A 71 13.63 17.77 -5.86
CA ARG A 71 14.90 17.35 -6.48
C ARG A 71 14.73 16.07 -7.31
N ARG A 72 14.00 15.08 -6.81
CA ARG A 72 13.74 13.81 -7.53
C ARG A 72 12.91 14.01 -8.82
N THR A 73 12.13 15.08 -8.90
CA THR A 73 11.30 15.40 -10.07
C THR A 73 11.91 16.45 -11.01
N LYS A 74 13.07 17.05 -10.67
CA LYS A 74 13.68 18.18 -11.39
C LYS A 74 13.93 17.94 -12.89
N ASN A 75 14.17 16.69 -13.30
CA ASN A 75 14.39 16.30 -14.70
C ASN A 75 13.17 15.64 -15.36
N ARG A 76 12.02 15.60 -14.67
CA ARG A 76 10.77 15.03 -15.20
C ARG A 76 9.84 16.17 -15.64
N ARG A 77 8.93 15.86 -16.57
CA ARG A 77 7.81 16.74 -16.94
C ARG A 77 6.54 16.10 -16.39
N PRO A 78 6.15 16.40 -15.14
CA PRO A 78 5.07 15.68 -14.49
C PRO A 78 3.75 15.89 -15.26
N ILE A 79 2.93 14.84 -15.35
CA ILE A 79 1.63 14.90 -16.04
C ILE A 79 0.52 14.56 -15.05
N ARG A 80 -0.52 15.39 -15.00
CA ARG A 80 -1.70 15.13 -14.16
C ARG A 80 -2.67 14.20 -14.90
N LYS A 81 -3.20 13.19 -14.21
CA LYS A 81 -4.29 12.36 -14.73
C LYS A 81 -5.21 11.91 -13.59
N ILE A 82 -6.48 12.27 -13.69
CA ILE A 82 -7.50 11.95 -12.69
C ILE A 82 -8.01 10.54 -12.94
N ILE A 83 -8.23 9.77 -11.86
CA ILE A 83 -8.86 8.44 -11.91
C ILE A 83 -10.36 8.62 -11.63
N GLU A 84 -11.13 9.02 -12.65
CA GLU A 84 -12.58 9.23 -12.51
C GLU A 84 -13.35 7.89 -12.40
N HIS A 85 -12.84 6.82 -13.01
CA HIS A 85 -13.37 5.46 -12.92
C HIS A 85 -12.28 4.41 -13.19
N PRO A 86 -12.48 3.12 -12.84
CA PRO A 86 -11.46 2.08 -12.99
C PRO A 86 -10.95 1.88 -14.44
N ASP A 87 -11.84 1.99 -15.42
CA ASP A 87 -11.50 1.78 -16.84
C ASP A 87 -10.77 2.96 -17.51
N VAL A 88 -10.41 4.00 -16.75
CA VAL A 88 -9.58 5.11 -17.28
C VAL A 88 -8.27 4.53 -17.82
N PRO A 89 -7.86 4.87 -19.07
CA PRO A 89 -6.61 4.37 -19.63
C PRO A 89 -5.40 4.80 -18.81
N LEU A 90 -4.36 3.97 -18.73
CA LEU A 90 -3.12 4.37 -18.08
C LEU A 90 -2.44 5.51 -18.84
N PRO A 91 -1.67 6.38 -18.16
CA PRO A 91 -0.88 7.39 -18.83
C PRO A 91 0.17 6.75 -19.74
N ALA A 92 0.44 7.38 -20.88
CA ALA A 92 1.47 6.92 -21.82
C ALA A 92 2.85 6.87 -21.14
N ASN A 93 3.19 7.92 -20.38
CA ASN A 93 4.44 8.01 -19.62
C ASN A 93 4.17 7.84 -18.10
N TRP A 94 4.35 6.62 -17.61
CA TRP A 94 4.14 6.26 -16.20
C TRP A 94 5.09 7.00 -15.25
N SER A 95 6.36 7.13 -15.62
CA SER A 95 7.37 7.79 -14.78
C SER A 95 7.06 9.28 -14.54
N ASN A 96 6.47 9.97 -15.53
CA ASN A 96 6.02 11.35 -15.40
C ASN A 96 4.71 11.46 -14.62
N TYR A 97 3.81 10.48 -14.74
CA TYR A 97 2.60 10.42 -13.93
C TYR A 97 2.93 10.24 -12.45
N MET A 98 3.76 9.24 -12.13
CA MET A 98 4.24 8.96 -10.78
C MET A 98 5.21 10.01 -10.22
N ALA A 99 5.50 11.08 -10.97
CA ALA A 99 6.29 12.20 -10.45
C ALA A 99 5.46 13.18 -9.62
N LEU A 100 4.14 13.26 -9.84
CA LEU A 100 3.25 14.15 -9.07
C LEU A 100 2.80 13.48 -7.77
N PRO A 101 3.02 14.11 -6.59
CA PRO A 101 2.49 13.63 -5.33
C PRO A 101 0.97 13.41 -5.35
N GLU A 102 0.22 14.29 -6.01
CA GLU A 102 -1.24 14.23 -6.11
C GLU A 102 -1.71 12.97 -6.84
N ASN A 103 -1.02 12.60 -7.93
CA ASN A 103 -1.33 11.37 -8.66
C ASN A 103 -1.06 10.14 -7.80
N LYS A 104 0.00 10.15 -7.00
CA LYS A 104 0.35 9.02 -6.14
C LYS A 104 -0.69 8.83 -5.05
N SER A 105 -1.05 9.88 -4.33
CA SER A 105 -2.11 9.82 -3.31
C SER A 105 -3.43 9.32 -3.89
N GLU A 106 -3.84 9.82 -5.06
CA GLU A 106 -5.08 9.36 -5.69
C GLU A 106 -5.01 7.90 -6.14
N TYR A 107 -3.85 7.48 -6.65
CA TYR A 107 -3.64 6.11 -7.06
C TYR A 107 -3.63 5.14 -5.86
N GLU A 108 -2.99 5.51 -4.75
CA GLU A 108 -2.96 4.72 -3.51
C GLU A 108 -4.35 4.62 -2.87
N ASN A 109 -5.12 5.71 -2.91
CA ASN A 109 -6.52 5.71 -2.48
C ASN A 109 -7.39 4.82 -3.37
N PHE A 110 -7.20 4.89 -4.68
CA PHE A 110 -7.86 4.01 -5.63
C PHE A 110 -7.53 2.54 -5.36
N LEU A 111 -6.25 2.18 -5.19
CA LEU A 111 -5.84 0.81 -4.87
C LEU A 111 -6.41 0.32 -3.54
N SER A 112 -6.37 1.16 -2.51
CA SER A 112 -6.95 0.84 -1.19
C SER A 112 -8.45 0.58 -1.29
N THR A 113 -9.16 1.39 -2.07
CA THR A 113 -10.59 1.21 -2.33
C THR A 113 -10.87 -0.08 -3.10
N GLN A 114 -10.10 -0.40 -4.14
CA GLN A 114 -10.27 -1.64 -4.91
C GLN A 114 -9.97 -2.88 -4.06
N LEU A 115 -8.89 -2.87 -3.26
CA LEU A 115 -8.55 -3.98 -2.37
C LEU A 115 -9.60 -4.17 -1.27
N LYS A 116 -10.14 -3.08 -0.72
CA LYS A 116 -11.28 -3.12 0.22
C LYS A 116 -12.52 -3.79 -0.40
N LEU A 117 -12.83 -3.50 -1.66
CA LEU A 117 -13.96 -4.13 -2.37
C LEU A 117 -13.73 -5.61 -2.71
N CYS A 118 -12.47 -6.02 -2.87
CA CYS A 118 -12.10 -7.38 -3.27
C CYS A 118 -11.52 -8.22 -2.11
N ALA A 119 -11.59 -7.73 -0.87
CA ALA A 119 -11.02 -8.42 0.28
C ALA A 119 -11.70 -9.80 0.46
N PRO A 120 -10.93 -10.91 0.50
CA PRO A 120 -11.50 -12.23 0.68
C PRO A 120 -12.09 -12.38 2.09
N PRO A 121 -13.16 -13.17 2.28
CA PRO A 121 -13.75 -13.37 3.61
C PRO A 121 -12.88 -14.25 4.54
N ASN A 122 -11.93 -15.00 3.97
CA ASN A 122 -11.15 -16.00 4.70
C ASN A 122 -9.85 -15.45 5.30
N ILE A 123 -9.50 -14.20 5.00
CA ILE A 123 -8.30 -13.54 5.50
C ILE A 123 -8.63 -12.13 5.96
N GLU A 124 -8.01 -11.68 7.04
CA GLU A 124 -8.12 -10.29 7.46
C GLU A 124 -7.20 -9.41 6.60
N ILE A 125 -7.74 -8.35 6.03
CA ILE A 125 -6.98 -7.33 5.31
C ILE A 125 -7.07 -6.04 6.11
N VAL A 126 -5.92 -5.43 6.40
CA VAL A 126 -5.85 -4.10 7.02
C VAL A 126 -5.13 -3.13 6.08
N LEU A 127 -5.72 -1.96 5.87
CA LEU A 127 -5.22 -0.92 4.97
C LEU A 127 -4.96 0.36 5.77
N ALA A 128 -3.78 0.95 5.60
CA ALA A 128 -3.42 2.20 6.24
C ALA A 128 -2.63 3.12 5.31
N GLY A 129 -2.82 4.44 5.48
CA GLY A 129 -2.05 5.46 4.77
C GLY A 129 -2.49 5.71 3.32
N GLY A 130 -3.24 4.80 2.68
CA GLY A 130 -3.70 4.97 1.31
C GLY A 130 -4.94 5.85 1.14
N PHE A 131 -5.75 6.05 2.18
CA PHE A 131 -7.04 6.75 2.06
C PHE A 131 -6.92 8.27 1.97
N THR A 132 -8.01 8.95 1.59
CA THR A 132 -8.05 10.43 1.60
C THR A 132 -7.74 10.97 3.00
N ASP A 133 -8.38 10.43 4.03
CA ASP A 133 -8.02 10.70 5.42
C ASP A 133 -6.73 9.94 5.78
N GLU A 134 -5.71 10.68 6.24
CA GLU A 134 -4.40 10.11 6.57
C GLU A 134 -4.40 9.24 7.82
N LEU A 135 -5.39 9.44 8.69
CA LEU A 135 -5.56 8.71 9.95
C LEU A 135 -6.45 7.49 9.80
N GLU A 136 -7.15 7.35 8.66
CA GLU A 136 -8.03 6.23 8.39
C GLU A 136 -7.23 4.94 8.28
N VAL A 137 -7.65 3.95 9.07
CA VAL A 137 -7.22 2.57 8.99
C VAL A 137 -8.45 1.70 8.87
N TRP A 138 -8.52 0.94 7.80
CA TRP A 138 -9.63 0.04 7.51
C TRP A 138 -9.21 -1.41 7.75
N SER A 139 -10.09 -2.21 8.35
CA SER A 139 -9.97 -3.67 8.41
C SER A 139 -11.16 -4.32 7.69
N SER A 140 -10.93 -5.44 7.01
CA SER A 140 -12.01 -6.29 6.48
C SER A 140 -12.84 -6.98 7.56
N LYS A 141 -12.40 -6.89 8.82
CA LYS A 141 -13.04 -7.52 9.97
C LYS A 141 -13.47 -6.44 10.98
N ASP A 142 -14.78 -6.24 11.10
CA ASP A 142 -15.37 -5.18 11.94
C ASP A 142 -15.00 -5.28 13.44
N THR A 143 -14.60 -6.47 13.90
CA THR A 143 -14.18 -6.68 15.29
C THR A 143 -12.76 -6.19 15.59
N THR A 144 -11.96 -5.90 14.56
CA THR A 144 -10.56 -5.48 14.75
C THR A 144 -10.50 -4.03 15.18
N ASN A 145 -9.92 -3.78 16.35
CA ASN A 145 -9.64 -2.42 16.79
C ASN A 145 -8.42 -1.86 16.05
N THR A 146 -8.66 -0.92 15.13
CA THR A 146 -7.61 -0.29 14.32
C THR A 146 -7.07 1.03 14.91
N SER A 147 -7.59 1.49 16.05
CA SER A 147 -7.21 2.80 16.64
C SER A 147 -5.71 2.94 16.91
N GLN A 148 -5.06 1.85 17.32
CA GLN A 148 -3.62 1.81 17.60
C GLN A 148 -2.73 1.86 16.35
N LEU A 149 -3.32 1.64 15.17
CA LEU A 149 -2.63 1.65 13.89
C LEU A 149 -2.76 3.02 13.19
N SER A 150 -3.62 3.90 13.69
CA SER A 150 -3.77 5.25 13.18
C SER A 150 -2.51 6.07 13.46
N SER A 151 -1.98 6.73 12.42
CA SER A 151 -0.72 7.46 12.51
C SER A 151 -0.68 8.61 11.52
N ASN A 152 -0.04 9.70 11.93
CA ASN A 152 0.25 10.86 11.09
C ASN A 152 1.69 10.82 10.53
N GLN A 153 2.39 9.70 10.61
CA GLN A 153 3.73 9.56 10.04
C GLN A 153 3.69 9.56 8.51
N GLU A 154 4.66 10.17 7.84
CA GLU A 154 4.61 10.28 6.37
C GLU A 154 5.11 9.06 5.62
N GLU A 155 6.03 8.28 6.19
CA GLU A 155 6.63 7.13 5.50
C GLU A 155 5.95 5.82 5.90
N ALA A 156 5.84 4.93 4.91
CA ALA A 156 5.39 3.57 5.11
C ALA A 156 6.31 2.85 6.10
N ASP A 157 7.64 2.98 6.00
CA ASP A 157 8.61 2.28 6.87
C ASP A 157 8.30 2.40 8.38
N THR A 158 7.99 3.60 8.85
CA THR A 158 7.69 3.91 10.25
C THR A 158 6.32 3.35 10.62
N ARG A 159 5.37 3.41 9.70
CA ARG A 159 4.05 2.80 9.86
C ARG A 159 4.13 1.26 9.87
N LEU A 160 5.02 0.64 9.08
CA LEU A 160 5.24 -0.81 9.11
C LEU A 160 5.68 -1.26 10.50
N ILE A 161 6.59 -0.51 11.14
CA ILE A 161 7.03 -0.76 12.51
C ILE A 161 5.87 -0.62 13.50
N LEU A 162 5.02 0.41 13.36
CA LEU A 162 3.83 0.58 14.20
C LEU A 162 2.89 -0.64 14.09
N HIS A 163 2.64 -1.12 12.89
CA HIS A 163 1.81 -2.30 12.66
C HIS A 163 2.44 -3.57 13.24
N ALA A 164 3.75 -3.74 13.13
CA ALA A 164 4.47 -4.86 13.73
C ALA A 164 4.40 -4.85 15.26
N ILE A 165 4.58 -3.69 15.90
CA ILE A 165 4.57 -3.57 17.37
C ILE A 165 3.16 -3.80 17.95
N ASN A 166 2.11 -3.38 17.24
CA ASN A 166 0.72 -3.55 17.68
C ASN A 166 0.08 -4.86 17.18
N SER A 167 0.87 -5.76 16.60
CA SER A 167 0.41 -7.07 16.16
C SER A 167 0.47 -8.07 17.31
N ASN A 168 -0.64 -8.78 17.54
CA ASN A 168 -0.72 -9.88 18.51
C ASN A 168 -0.36 -11.24 17.88
N TYR A 169 0.14 -11.25 16.64
CA TYR A 169 0.49 -12.46 15.91
C TYR A 169 1.88 -12.97 16.34
N GLN A 170 2.03 -14.29 16.42
CA GLN A 170 3.29 -14.91 16.84
C GLN A 170 4.40 -14.71 15.81
N TYR A 171 4.05 -14.73 14.53
CA TYR A 171 4.97 -14.56 13.42
C TYR A 171 4.57 -13.33 12.62
N ILE A 172 5.50 -12.39 12.47
CA ILE A 172 5.30 -11.17 11.71
C ILE A 172 6.35 -11.15 10.60
N VAL A 173 5.89 -11.11 9.36
CA VAL A 173 6.75 -10.97 8.19
C VAL A 173 6.55 -9.58 7.62
N VAL A 174 7.64 -8.82 7.47
CA VAL A 174 7.60 -7.51 6.83
C VAL A 174 8.17 -7.63 5.42
N SER A 175 7.34 -7.33 4.42
CA SER A 175 7.72 -7.28 3.02
C SER A 175 7.87 -5.82 2.60
N SER A 176 9.07 -5.26 2.79
CA SER A 176 9.48 -3.99 2.18
C SER A 176 10.66 -4.23 1.25
N ARG A 177 10.64 -3.52 0.11
CA ARG A 177 11.77 -3.43 -0.83
C ARG A 177 12.28 -1.99 -0.89
N ASP A 178 12.23 -1.29 0.24
CA ASP A 178 12.89 0.00 0.32
C ASP A 178 14.41 -0.20 0.40
N THR A 179 15.15 0.58 -0.38
CA THR A 179 16.62 0.57 -0.39
C THR A 179 17.23 1.34 0.77
N ASP A 180 16.40 2.06 1.53
CA ASP A 180 16.85 2.94 2.62
C ASP A 180 16.64 2.32 4.03
N VAL A 181 16.12 1.10 4.14
CA VAL A 181 15.91 0.39 5.42
C VAL A 181 16.85 -0.81 5.56
N LEU A 182 17.95 -0.62 6.30
CA LEU A 182 18.73 -1.71 6.89
C LEU A 182 18.03 -2.15 8.18
N VAL A 183 17.32 -3.28 8.17
CA VAL A 183 16.92 -3.95 9.41
C VAL A 183 18.06 -4.91 9.79
N LEU A 184 18.70 -4.65 10.93
CA LEU A 184 19.67 -5.55 11.56
C LEU A 184 18.96 -6.64 12.37
#